data_AF-A0A7V4L9T1-F1
#
_entry.id   AF-A0A7V4L9T1-F1
#
_cell.length_a   1.000
_cell.length_b   1.000
_cell.length_c   1.000
_cell.angle_alpha   90.00
_cell.angle_beta   90.00
_cell.angle_gamma   90.00
#
_symmetry.space_group_name_H-M   'P 1'
#
loop_
_entity.id
_entity.type
_entity.pdbx_description
1 polymer ?
#
loop_
_entity_poly.entity_id
_entity_poly.type
_entity_poly.pdbx_seq_one_letter_code
_entity_poly.pdbx_strand_id
1 'polypeptide(L)'
;MLKLFYLCFFISSGVAIPFFPTYLRQIGLSGQQVSLLLAIPSALQLGVPLFWGWIADRTRRPDRVLRTLCLGAFACSLLLIFARSMEALFPIVLAMQFFAVPIISLADSLAVERSRKDGHYGAIRATGSTSFIVVCLIVGWWLDLRSAQGGDVLVPILISVGFG
;
A
#
# COMPACT_ATOMS: atom_id res chain seq x y z
N MET A 1 5.87 -9.68 -15.64
CA MET A 1 6.40 -9.02 -14.43
C MET A 1 5.55 -7.83 -13.98
N LEU A 2 5.36 -6.77 -14.79
CA LEU A 2 4.55 -5.61 -14.36
C LEU A 2 3.10 -5.96 -14.00
N LYS A 3 2.39 -6.78 -14.79
CA LYS A 3 1.03 -7.21 -14.43
C LYS A 3 0.95 -7.90 -13.04
N LEU A 4 1.91 -8.76 -12.73
CA LEU A 4 2.00 -9.44 -11.44
C LEU A 4 2.29 -8.45 -10.30
N PHE A 5 3.17 -7.49 -10.55
CA PHE A 5 3.45 -6.40 -9.62
C PHE A 5 2.20 -5.58 -9.29
N TYR A 6 1.46 -5.15 -10.31
CA TYR A 6 0.20 -4.43 -10.13
C TYR A 6 -0.80 -5.28 -9.36
N LEU A 7 -0.92 -6.56 -9.71
CA LEU A 7 -1.83 -7.48 -9.02
C LEU A 7 -1.50 -7.60 -7.52
N CYS A 8 -0.24 -7.84 -7.14
CA CYS A 8 0.16 -7.92 -5.73
C CYS A 8 -0.07 -6.59 -4.98
N PHE A 9 0.35 -5.47 -5.57
CA PHE A 9 0.21 -4.15 -4.96
C PHE A 9 -1.25 -3.75 -4.73
N PHE A 10 -2.12 -4.01 -5.71
CA PHE A 10 -3.54 -3.70 -5.61
C PHE A 10 -4.30 -4.67 -4.72
N ILE A 11 -3.83 -5.91 -4.54
CA ILE A 11 -4.32 -6.81 -3.47
C ILE A 11 -4.05 -6.17 -2.10
N SER A 12 -2.82 -5.73 -1.81
CA SER A 12 -2.50 -5.06 -0.54
C SER A 12 -3.31 -3.79 -0.33
N SER A 13 -3.42 -2.96 -1.37
CA SER A 13 -4.17 -1.71 -1.31
C SER A 13 -5.67 -1.96 -1.10
N GLY A 14 -6.21 -3.01 -1.71
CA GLY A 14 -7.60 -3.45 -1.57
C GLY A 14 -7.97 -3.90 -0.16
N VAL A 15 -6.99 -4.33 0.63
CA VAL A 15 -7.20 -4.60 2.06
C VAL A 15 -6.93 -3.36 2.90
N ALA A 16 -5.83 -2.65 2.64
CA ALA A 16 -5.39 -1.54 3.46
C ALA A 16 -6.42 -0.40 3.50
N ILE A 17 -6.92 0.05 2.35
CA ILE A 17 -7.77 1.24 2.27
C ILE A 17 -9.10 1.07 3.04
N PRO A 18 -9.90 0.01 2.82
CA PRO A 18 -11.18 -0.12 3.51
C PRO A 18 -11.06 -0.61 4.96
N PHE A 19 -10.06 -1.44 5.30
CA PHE A 19 -10.03 -2.13 6.59
C PHE A 19 -9.05 -1.54 7.61
N PHE A 20 -8.04 -0.78 7.19
CA PHE A 20 -7.08 -0.17 8.12
C PHE A 20 -7.72 0.82 9.11
N PRO A 21 -8.63 1.74 8.71
CA PRO A 21 -9.33 2.61 9.66
C PRO A 21 -10.12 1.83 10.72
N THR A 22 -10.79 0.77 10.29
CA THR A 22 -11.61 -0.10 11.16
C THR A 22 -10.72 -0.85 12.16
N TYR A 23 -9.60 -1.42 11.69
CA TYR A 23 -8.60 -2.05 12.55
C TYR A 23 -8.08 -1.08 13.63
N LEU A 24 -7.72 0.15 13.26
CA LEU A 24 -7.23 1.14 14.21
C LEU A 24 -8.26 1.47 15.31
N ARG A 25 -9.56 1.53 14.94
CA ARG A 25 -10.65 1.71 15.92
C ARG A 25 -10.80 0.49 16.84
N GLN A 26 -10.65 -0.72 16.31
CA GLN A 26 -10.78 -1.96 17.08
C GLN A 26 -9.68 -2.12 18.14
N ILE A 27 -8.45 -1.67 17.85
CA ILE A 27 -7.35 -1.67 18.84
C ILE A 27 -7.45 -0.49 19.84
N GLY A 28 -8.55 0.29 19.79
CA GLY A 28 -8.88 1.31 20.79
C GLY A 28 -8.43 2.74 20.47
N LEU A 29 -7.98 3.04 19.24
CA LEU A 29 -7.64 4.43 18.89
C LEU A 29 -8.89 5.30 18.77
N SER A 30 -8.76 6.56 19.20
CA SER A 30 -9.82 7.56 19.06
C SER A 30 -10.02 7.95 17.59
N GLY A 31 -11.21 8.46 17.24
CA GLY A 31 -11.49 8.92 15.88
C GLY A 31 -10.49 9.97 15.38
N GLN A 32 -9.99 10.84 16.27
CA GLN A 32 -8.97 11.84 15.93
C GLN A 32 -7.61 11.20 15.62
N GLN A 33 -7.19 10.19 16.40
CA GLN A 33 -5.93 9.47 16.16
C GLN A 33 -5.97 8.70 14.83
N VAL A 34 -7.09 8.06 14.53
CA VAL A 34 -7.30 7.38 13.24
C VAL A 34 -7.19 8.38 12.08
N SER A 35 -7.91 9.51 12.16
CA SER A 35 -7.84 10.54 11.12
C SER A 35 -6.42 11.08 10.92
N LEU A 36 -5.64 11.23 11.99
CA LEU A 36 -4.25 11.70 11.90
C LEU A 36 -3.38 10.69 11.14
N LEU A 37 -3.52 9.38 11.43
CA LEU A 37 -2.78 8.34 10.70
C LEU A 37 -3.19 8.27 9.22
N LEU A 38 -4.46 8.47 8.91
CA LEU A 38 -4.97 8.49 7.53
C LEU A 38 -4.59 9.76 6.76
N ALA A 39 -4.19 10.84 7.46
CA ALA A 39 -3.70 12.06 6.82
C ALA A 39 -2.23 11.94 6.36
N ILE A 40 -1.46 10.99 6.93
CA ILE A 40 -0.03 10.80 6.62
C ILE A 40 0.22 10.59 5.12
N PRO A 41 -0.45 9.64 4.42
CA PRO A 41 -0.23 9.45 2.99
C PRO A 41 -0.45 10.72 2.18
N SER A 42 -1.53 11.46 2.47
CA SER A 42 -1.88 12.72 1.79
C SER A 42 -0.82 13.79 1.98
N ALA A 43 -0.24 13.90 3.19
CA ALA A 43 0.84 14.84 3.45
C ALA A 43 2.13 14.46 2.71
N LEU A 44 2.49 13.17 2.71
CA LEU A 44 3.69 12.68 2.04
C LEU A 44 3.59 12.73 0.50
N GLN A 45 2.37 12.60 -0.05
CA GLN A 45 2.10 12.64 -1.50
C GLN A 45 2.64 13.89 -2.19
N LEU A 46 2.77 15.01 -1.45
CA LEU A 46 3.25 16.28 -2.00
C LEU A 46 4.73 16.28 -2.40
N GLY A 47 5.57 15.52 -1.69
CA GLY A 47 7.03 15.61 -1.85
C GLY A 47 7.74 14.27 -2.02
N VAL A 48 7.25 13.21 -1.36
CA VAL A 48 7.91 11.91 -1.36
C VAL A 48 7.97 11.27 -2.76
N PRO A 49 6.90 11.32 -3.60
CA PRO A 49 6.99 10.88 -4.99
C PRO A 49 8.05 11.62 -5.81
N LEU A 50 8.17 12.94 -5.62
CA LEU A 50 9.15 13.75 -6.34
C LEU A 50 10.58 13.38 -5.92
N PHE A 51 10.80 13.21 -4.61
CA PHE A 51 12.08 12.78 -4.06
C PHE A 51 12.54 11.44 -4.63
N TRP A 52 11.69 10.41 -4.59
CA TRP A 52 12.03 9.09 -5.11
C TRP A 52 12.08 9.03 -6.63
N GLY A 53 11.27 9.84 -7.33
CA GLY A 53 11.36 10.04 -8.78
C GLY A 53 12.72 10.60 -9.18
N TRP A 54 13.19 11.65 -8.50
CA TRP A 54 14.52 12.21 -8.72
C TRP A 54 15.65 11.19 -8.49
N ILE A 55 15.54 10.34 -7.45
CA ILE A 55 16.49 9.25 -7.23
C ILE A 55 16.46 8.23 -8.38
N ALA A 56 15.27 7.84 -8.83
CA ALA A 56 15.10 6.89 -9.93
C ALA A 56 15.75 7.41 -11.23
N ASP A 57 15.54 8.69 -11.53
CA ASP A 57 16.13 9.36 -12.70
C ASP A 57 17.65 9.47 -12.59
N ARG A 58 18.17 9.88 -11.43
CA ARG A 58 19.61 10.03 -11.17
C ARG A 58 20.35 8.70 -11.25
N THR A 59 19.75 7.63 -10.74
CA THR A 59 20.33 6.28 -10.76
C THR A 59 20.17 5.58 -12.10
N ARG A 60 19.30 6.09 -13.00
CA ARG A 60 18.89 5.45 -14.27
C ARG A 60 18.46 3.99 -14.10
N ARG A 61 17.95 3.66 -12.92
CA ARG A 61 17.56 2.30 -12.51
C ARG A 61 16.22 2.31 -11.76
N PRO A 62 15.14 2.81 -12.39
CA PRO A 62 13.82 2.93 -11.76
C PRO A 62 13.27 1.60 -11.26
N ASP A 63 13.63 0.48 -11.90
CA ASP A 63 13.28 -0.88 -11.46
C ASP A 63 13.89 -1.25 -10.10
N ARG A 64 15.12 -0.82 -9.82
CA ARG A 64 15.78 -1.07 -8.53
C ARG A 64 15.20 -0.18 -7.44
N VAL A 65 14.92 1.08 -7.76
CA VAL A 65 14.25 1.99 -6.82
C VAL A 65 12.88 1.45 -6.45
N LEU A 66 12.09 0.98 -7.43
CA LEU A 66 10.79 0.36 -7.17
C LEU A 66 10.90 -0.85 -6.23
N ARG A 67 11.90 -1.73 -6.42
CA ARG A 67 12.15 -2.85 -5.50
C ARG A 67 12.50 -2.39 -4.09
N THR A 68 13.36 -1.39 -3.95
CA THR A 68 13.72 -0.81 -2.64
C THR A 68 12.49 -0.24 -1.94
N LEU A 69 11.61 0.46 -2.67
CA LEU A 69 10.36 0.99 -2.13
C LEU A 69 9.45 -0.14 -1.63
N CYS A 70 9.30 -1.22 -2.41
CA CYS A 70 8.45 -2.34 -2.01
C CYS A 70 9.01 -3.07 -0.79
N LEU A 71 10.31 -3.35 -0.77
CA LEU A 71 10.97 -3.98 0.37
C LEU A 71 10.92 -3.11 1.63
N GLY A 72 11.08 -1.79 1.49
CA GLY A 72 10.95 -0.84 2.60
C GLY A 72 9.52 -0.81 3.15
N ALA A 73 8.53 -0.71 2.27
CA ALA A 73 7.12 -0.75 2.65
C ALA A 73 6.75 -2.08 3.33
N PHE A 74 7.23 -3.21 2.78
CA PHE A 74 7.05 -4.53 3.36
C PHE A 74 7.66 -4.63 4.77
N ALA A 75 8.93 -4.28 4.93
CA ALA A 75 9.61 -4.34 6.22
C ALA A 75 8.93 -3.47 7.28
N CYS A 76 8.51 -2.25 6.91
CA CYS A 76 7.75 -1.39 7.83
C CYS A 76 6.36 -1.94 8.15
N SER A 77 5.67 -2.56 7.18
CA SER A 77 4.33 -3.12 7.39
C SER A 77 4.33 -4.28 8.38
N LEU A 78 5.40 -5.09 8.44
CA LEU A 78 5.55 -6.15 9.45
C LEU A 78 5.56 -5.61 10.88
N LEU A 79 6.03 -4.39 11.09
CA LEU A 79 6.05 -3.76 12.42
C LEU A 79 4.63 -3.41 12.91
N LEU A 80 3.65 -3.26 12.02
CA LEU A 80 2.24 -3.03 12.39
C LEU A 80 1.63 -4.21 13.16
N ILE A 81 2.19 -5.41 13.00
CA ILE A 81 1.75 -6.63 13.71
C ILE A 81 1.92 -6.46 15.23
N PHE A 82 2.96 -5.75 15.67
CA PHE A 82 3.33 -5.59 17.08
C PHE A 82 2.84 -4.29 17.70
N ALA A 83 2.53 -3.27 16.89
CA ALA A 83 2.12 -1.96 17.39
C ALA A 83 0.62 -1.92 17.74
N ARG A 84 0.31 -1.45 18.96
CA ARG A 84 -1.08 -1.26 19.45
C ARG A 84 -1.35 0.14 20.00
N SER A 85 -0.32 0.95 20.22
CA SER A 85 -0.45 2.33 20.72
C SER A 85 -0.23 3.35 19.60
N MET A 86 -0.82 4.54 19.76
CA MET A 86 -0.65 5.65 18.81
C MET A 86 0.83 6.04 18.63
N GLU A 87 1.58 6.09 19.73
CA GLU A 87 3.00 6.46 19.73
C GLU A 87 3.87 5.47 18.94
N ALA A 88 3.51 4.18 18.94
CA ALA A 88 4.18 3.18 18.12
C ALA A 88 3.68 3.22 16.67
N LEU A 89 2.38 3.37 16.45
CA LEU A 89 1.78 3.33 15.11
C LEU A 89 2.18 4.53 14.26
N PHE A 90 2.27 5.73 14.83
CA PHE A 90 2.58 6.95 14.10
C PHE A 90 3.92 6.88 13.33
N PRO A 91 5.08 6.59 13.96
CA PRO A 91 6.35 6.49 13.24
C PRO A 91 6.38 5.31 12.27
N ILE A 92 5.71 4.19 12.58
CA ILE A 92 5.65 3.02 11.69
C ILE A 92 4.87 3.33 10.42
N VAL A 93 3.68 3.94 10.54
CA VAL A 93 2.86 4.33 9.40
C VAL A 93 3.57 5.42 8.59
N LEU A 94 4.21 6.39 9.25
CA LEU A 94 5.01 7.41 8.57
C LEU A 94 6.14 6.79 7.73
N ALA A 95 6.93 5.89 8.32
CA ALA A 95 8.01 5.20 7.62
C ALA A 95 7.47 4.32 6.48
N MET A 96 6.42 3.54 6.73
CA MET A 96 5.76 2.71 5.73
C MET A 96 5.28 3.55 4.53
N GLN A 97 4.60 4.67 4.79
CA GLN A 97 4.04 5.52 3.74
C GLN A 97 5.12 6.30 2.98
N PHE A 98 6.26 6.63 3.61
CA PHE A 98 7.42 7.19 2.93
C PHE A 98 7.93 6.27 1.81
N PHE A 99 7.80 4.95 1.96
CA PHE A 99 8.12 3.99 0.91
C PHE A 99 6.92 3.67 0.02
N ALA A 100 5.71 3.57 0.56
CA ALA A 100 4.55 3.07 -0.17
C ALA A 100 3.93 4.08 -1.15
N VAL A 101 3.83 5.34 -0.76
CA VAL A 101 3.23 6.42 -1.57
C VAL A 101 3.84 6.56 -2.99
N PRO A 102 5.17 6.56 -3.19
CA PRO A 102 5.77 6.72 -4.52
C PRO A 102 5.64 5.49 -5.43
N ILE A 103 5.29 4.31 -4.88
CA ILE A 103 5.32 3.04 -5.60
C ILE A 103 4.47 3.10 -6.87
N ILE A 104 3.23 3.58 -6.75
CA ILE A 104 2.28 3.55 -7.86
C ILE A 104 2.69 4.51 -8.97
N SER A 105 3.16 5.71 -8.61
CA SER A 105 3.63 6.71 -9.57
C SER A 105 4.85 6.22 -10.34
N LEU A 106 5.81 5.58 -9.64
CA LEU A 106 7.01 5.04 -10.29
C LEU A 106 6.69 3.81 -11.15
N ALA A 107 5.78 2.95 -10.69
CA ALA A 107 5.30 1.81 -11.45
C ALA A 107 4.56 2.24 -12.73
N ASP A 108 3.71 3.27 -12.65
CA ASP A 108 3.00 3.83 -13.80
C ASP A 108 3.97 4.42 -14.82
N SER A 109 4.97 5.20 -14.37
CA SER A 109 6.01 5.72 -15.26
C SER A 109 6.78 4.62 -15.98
N LEU A 110 7.19 3.56 -15.26
CA LEU A 110 7.86 2.38 -15.83
C LEU A 110 6.97 1.61 -16.82
N ALA A 111 5.68 1.48 -16.49
CA ALA A 111 4.70 0.80 -17.33
C ALA A 111 4.49 1.57 -18.64
N VAL A 112 4.34 2.91 -18.57
CA VAL A 112 4.20 3.79 -19.74
C VAL A 112 5.46 3.72 -20.61
N GLU A 113 6.65 3.85 -20.03
CA GLU A 113 7.91 3.79 -20.78
C GLU A 113 8.07 2.48 -21.56
N ARG A 114 7.78 1.34 -20.91
CA ARG A 114 7.90 0.01 -21.52
C ARG A 114 6.79 -0.31 -22.52
N SER A 115 5.58 0.21 -22.31
CA SER A 115 4.44 -0.02 -23.19
C SER A 115 4.34 0.98 -24.35
N ARG A 116 5.22 1.99 -24.40
CA ARG A 116 5.29 2.98 -25.49
C ARG A 116 5.48 2.37 -26.89
N LYS A 117 5.96 1.14 -26.97
CA LYS A 117 6.07 0.37 -28.22
C LYS A 117 4.82 -0.46 -28.57
N ASP A 118 4.03 -0.85 -27.57
CA ASP A 118 2.98 -1.86 -27.73
C ASP A 118 1.56 -1.35 -27.40
N GLY A 119 1.39 -0.14 -26.85
CA GLY A 119 0.07 0.46 -26.57
C GLY A 119 -0.75 -0.18 -25.43
N HIS A 120 -0.23 -1.24 -24.78
CA HIS A 120 -0.96 -2.06 -23.81
C HIS A 120 -1.00 -1.51 -22.36
N TYR A 121 -0.66 -0.24 -22.11
CA TYR A 121 -0.66 0.35 -20.76
C TYR A 121 -2.02 0.20 -20.05
N GLY A 122 -3.11 0.53 -20.75
CA GLY A 122 -4.47 0.48 -20.20
C GLY A 122 -4.85 -0.92 -19.71
N ALA A 123 -4.47 -1.97 -20.45
CA ALA A 123 -4.72 -3.35 -20.05
C ALA A 123 -3.88 -3.76 -18.82
N ILE A 124 -2.64 -3.28 -18.70
CA ILE A 124 -1.81 -3.54 -17.51
C ILE A 124 -2.42 -2.85 -16.28
N ARG A 125 -2.83 -1.59 -16.40
CA ARG A 125 -3.47 -0.85 -15.30
C ARG A 125 -4.81 -1.45 -14.90
N ALA A 126 -5.62 -1.87 -15.88
CA ALA A 126 -6.92 -2.48 -15.65
C ALA A 126 -6.81 -3.74 -14.77
N THR A 127 -5.77 -4.56 -14.95
CA THR A 127 -5.58 -5.75 -14.09
C THR A 127 -5.43 -5.41 -12.61
N GLY A 128 -4.77 -4.28 -12.28
CA GLY A 128 -4.66 -3.78 -10.91
C GLY A 128 -6.02 -3.36 -10.33
N SER A 129 -6.77 -2.55 -11.07
CA SER A 129 -8.12 -2.13 -10.64
C SER A 129 -9.09 -3.30 -10.46
N THR A 130 -9.05 -4.29 -11.37
CA THR A 130 -9.85 -5.51 -11.23
C THR A 130 -9.46 -6.29 -9.97
N SER A 131 -8.15 -6.46 -9.70
CA SER A 131 -7.71 -7.13 -8.46
C SER A 131 -8.14 -6.40 -7.20
N PHE A 132 -8.11 -5.06 -7.20
CA PHE A 132 -8.58 -4.27 -6.07
C PHE A 132 -10.06 -4.53 -5.77
N ILE A 133 -10.92 -4.47 -6.79
CA ILE A 133 -12.36 -4.70 -6.64
C ILE A 133 -12.62 -6.12 -6.12
N VAL A 134 -12.00 -7.12 -6.74
CA VAL A 134 -12.18 -8.53 -6.37
C VAL A 134 -11.75 -8.78 -4.92
N VAL A 135 -10.60 -8.25 -4.51
CA VAL A 135 -10.11 -8.42 -3.13
C VAL A 135 -11.00 -7.70 -2.12
N CYS A 136 -11.39 -6.45 -2.40
CA CYS A 136 -12.31 -5.72 -1.52
C CYS A 136 -13.60 -6.50 -1.27
N LEU A 137 -14.18 -7.10 -2.32
CA LEU A 137 -15.40 -7.90 -2.22
C LEU A 137 -15.18 -9.20 -1.44
N ILE A 138 -14.11 -9.95 -1.76
CA ILE A 138 -13.81 -11.22 -1.09
C ILE A 138 -13.51 -11.01 0.39
N VAL A 139 -12.63 -10.06 0.71
CA VAL A 139 -12.22 -9.78 2.09
C VAL A 139 -13.36 -9.16 2.88
N GLY A 140 -14.15 -8.26 2.27
CA GLY A 140 -15.35 -7.70 2.89
C GLY A 140 -16.37 -8.78 3.24
N TRP A 141 -16.73 -9.63 2.27
CA TRP A 141 -17.63 -10.76 2.50
C TRP A 141 -17.10 -11.73 3.56
N TRP A 142 -15.80 -12.03 3.54
CA TRP A 142 -15.17 -12.91 4.53
C TRP A 142 -15.18 -12.34 5.95
N LEU A 143 -15.02 -11.01 6.09
CA LEU A 143 -15.12 -10.32 7.37
C LEU A 143 -16.57 -10.23 7.87
N ASP A 144 -17.54 -10.04 6.97
CA ASP A 144 -18.97 -10.01 7.32
C ASP A 144 -19.47 -11.37 7.86
N LEU A 145 -18.99 -12.47 7.26
CA LEU A 145 -19.28 -13.83 7.73
C LEU A 145 -18.69 -14.13 9.12
N ARG A 146 -17.59 -13.48 9.48
CA ARG A 146 -16.97 -13.55 10.81
C ARG A 146 -17.47 -12.41 11.67
N SER A 147 -18.78 -12.38 11.92
CA SER A 147 -19.49 -11.35 12.67
C SER A 147 -18.65 -10.74 13.80
N ALA A 148 -18.13 -9.52 13.58
CA ALA A 148 -17.58 -8.59 14.56
C ALA A 148 -16.50 -9.08 15.57
N GLN A 149 -16.01 -10.32 15.48
CA GLN A 149 -15.01 -10.86 16.41
C GLN A 149 -13.80 -11.37 15.64
N GLY A 150 -12.79 -10.51 15.53
CA GLY A 150 -11.49 -10.89 14.97
C GLY A 150 -10.81 -9.81 14.15
N GLY A 151 -10.73 -8.59 14.67
CA GLY A 151 -9.74 -7.58 14.24
C GLY A 151 -8.30 -7.95 14.60
N ASP A 152 -8.05 -9.20 15.00
CA ASP A 152 -6.79 -9.69 15.50
C ASP A 152 -5.87 -10.07 14.35
N VAL A 153 -4.87 -9.21 14.13
CA VAL A 153 -3.63 -9.45 13.37
C VAL A 153 -3.78 -9.70 11.86
N LEU A 154 -4.94 -10.17 11.39
CA LEU A 154 -5.21 -10.50 10.00
C LEU A 154 -5.11 -9.30 9.07
N VAL A 155 -5.61 -8.13 9.48
CA VAL A 155 -5.52 -6.91 8.66
C VAL A 155 -4.06 -6.48 8.46
N PRO A 156 -3.23 -6.33 9.51
CA PRO A 156 -1.78 -6.10 9.35
C PRO A 156 -1.06 -7.15 8.49
N ILE A 157 -1.40 -8.44 8.66
CA ILE A 157 -0.80 -9.53 7.88
C ILE A 157 -1.15 -9.40 6.40
N LEU A 158 -2.43 -9.21 6.07
CA LEU A 158 -2.90 -9.06 4.70
C LEU A 158 -2.30 -7.83 4.02
N ILE A 159 -2.15 -6.72 4.75
CA ILE A 159 -1.45 -5.52 4.27
C ILE A 159 0.00 -5.84 3.95
N SER A 160 0.68 -6.61 4.82
CA SER A 160 2.08 -6.98 4.63
C SER A 160 2.27 -7.91 3.43
N VAL A 161 1.39 -8.90 3.23
CA VAL A 161 1.53 -9.93 2.20
C VAL A 161 1.61 -9.37 0.77
N GLY A 162 0.90 -8.30 0.42
CA GLY A 162 0.98 -7.76 -0.94
C GLY A 162 2.08 -6.72 -1.19
N PHE A 163 2.89 -6.37 -0.17
CA PHE A 163 4.16 -5.63 -0.39
C PHE A 163 5.38 -6.55 -0.58
N GLY A 164 5.30 -7.82 -0.15
CA GLY A 164 6.34 -8.85 -0.32
C GLY A 164 6.23 -9.62 -1.62
#